data_AF-A0A9W7Y986-F1
#
_entry.id   AF-A0A9W7Y986-F1
#
_cell.length_a   1.000
_cell.length_b   1.000
_cell.length_c   1.000
_cell.angle_alpha   90.00
_cell.angle_beta   90.00
_cell.angle_gamma   90.00
#
_symmetry.space_group_name_H-M   'P 1'
#
loop_
_entity.id
_entity.type
_entity.pdbx_description
1 polymer ?
#
loop_
_entity_poly.entity_id
_entity_poly.type
_entity_poly.pdbx_seq_one_letter_code
_entity_poly.pdbx_strand_id
1 'polypeptide(L)'
;MTDSGTRKRTRQADPDDQRDNSSSSLENDAHSEDTTVRKRPKNKDVDRQRSEIEMLMQRIDTPIDLDISAKPIIKPPREFELNVRGSSSGAGSTDFHYYQQLRRKENLRIQLIEAEAAEDTAREQYKDNLDILKRKDDERTAKNRAKRQKRKKNKDKKDEVK
;
A
#
# COMPACT_ATOMS: atom_id res chain seq x y z
N MET A 1 25.12 -48.28 -9.09
CA MET A 1 24.86 -47.81 -10.47
C MET A 1 23.61 -46.95 -10.47
N THR A 2 23.77 -45.62 -10.57
CA THR A 2 22.97 -44.64 -11.34
C THR A 2 23.11 -43.25 -10.70
N ASP A 3 23.24 -42.27 -11.58
CA ASP A 3 24.12 -41.11 -11.48
C ASP A 3 23.36 -39.84 -11.05
N SER A 4 23.92 -39.06 -10.12
CA SER A 4 23.34 -37.79 -9.68
C SER A 4 23.78 -36.67 -10.63
N GLY A 5 23.02 -36.47 -11.71
CA GLY A 5 23.28 -35.44 -12.71
C GLY A 5 23.02 -34.02 -12.19
N THR A 6 24.08 -33.33 -11.77
CA THR A 6 24.10 -31.87 -11.58
C THR A 6 23.94 -31.15 -12.92
N ARG A 7 22.77 -30.52 -13.17
CA ARG A 7 22.58 -29.62 -14.32
C ARG A 7 23.18 -28.24 -14.04
N LYS A 8 24.29 -27.92 -14.71
CA LYS A 8 24.82 -26.54 -14.83
C LYS A 8 23.77 -25.67 -15.53
N ARG A 9 23.30 -24.62 -14.87
CA ARG A 9 22.53 -23.54 -15.52
C ARG A 9 23.49 -22.69 -16.35
N THR A 10 23.45 -22.86 -17.66
CA THR A 10 24.01 -21.91 -18.62
C THR A 10 23.13 -20.65 -18.62
N ARG A 11 23.70 -19.48 -18.32
CA ARG A 11 23.03 -18.20 -18.56
C ARG A 11 23.15 -17.91 -20.06
N GLN A 12 22.04 -17.92 -20.78
CA GLN A 12 21.96 -17.32 -22.10
C GLN A 12 22.14 -15.80 -21.92
N ALA A 13 23.00 -15.19 -22.74
CA ALA A 13 23.23 -13.75 -22.75
C ALA A 13 22.17 -13.10 -23.65
N ASP A 14 21.52 -12.05 -23.14
CA ASP A 14 20.59 -11.22 -23.90
C ASP A 14 21.37 -10.29 -24.87
N PRO A 15 20.96 -10.16 -26.14
CA PRO A 15 21.69 -9.39 -27.14
C PRO A 15 21.10 -7.98 -27.28
N ASP A 16 21.44 -7.07 -26.37
CA ASP A 16 21.19 -5.62 -26.55
C ASP A 16 22.25 -4.82 -25.77
N ASP A 17 23.48 -4.85 -26.28
CA ASP A 17 24.55 -3.93 -25.89
C ASP A 17 24.88 -3.04 -27.09
N GLN A 18 24.20 -1.91 -27.17
CA GLN A 18 24.55 -0.81 -28.06
C GLN A 18 24.49 0.48 -27.23
N ARG A 19 25.64 0.86 -26.66
CA ARG A 19 25.88 2.25 -26.28
C ARG A 19 27.17 2.71 -26.92
N ASP A 20 26.99 3.37 -28.05
CA ASP A 20 28.01 4.07 -28.81
C ASP A 20 28.80 5.04 -27.94
N ASN A 21 30.10 4.85 -27.98
CA ASN A 21 31.10 5.77 -27.49
C ASN A 21 31.52 6.68 -28.65
N SER A 22 31.10 7.94 -28.64
CA SER A 22 31.69 8.97 -29.51
C SER A 22 32.01 10.23 -28.72
N SER A 23 33.31 10.43 -28.57
CA SER A 23 33.98 11.56 -27.95
C SER A 23 34.02 12.79 -28.87
N SER A 24 33.53 13.93 -28.40
CA SER A 24 34.00 15.31 -28.69
C SER A 24 33.06 16.23 -27.89
N SER A 25 33.47 17.20 -27.08
CA SER A 25 34.52 18.20 -27.30
C SER A 25 34.94 18.78 -25.94
N LEU A 26 36.22 19.05 -25.79
CA LEU A 26 36.78 19.87 -24.72
C LEU A 26 36.56 21.34 -25.05
N GLU A 27 35.76 22.05 -24.25
CA GLU A 27 35.93 23.49 -24.03
C GLU A 27 35.83 23.75 -22.52
N ASN A 28 36.93 24.27 -21.98
CA ASN A 28 37.07 24.67 -20.59
C ASN A 28 36.48 26.06 -20.41
N ASP A 29 35.59 26.23 -19.44
CA ASP A 29 35.40 27.54 -18.80
C ASP A 29 35.39 27.36 -17.28
N ALA A 30 36.37 28.02 -16.66
CA ALA A 30 36.66 27.94 -15.25
C ALA A 30 35.80 28.96 -14.48
N HIS A 31 34.98 28.53 -13.53
CA HIS A 31 34.64 29.33 -12.34
C HIS A 31 34.14 28.46 -11.15
N SER A 32 34.82 28.66 -10.02
CA SER A 32 34.56 28.21 -8.64
C SER A 32 34.50 26.71 -8.35
N GLU A 33 35.68 26.16 -8.05
CA GLU A 33 35.86 25.09 -7.06
C GLU A 33 35.29 25.55 -5.70
N ASP A 34 34.07 25.13 -5.38
CA ASP A 34 33.65 24.97 -3.99
C ASP A 34 33.38 23.48 -3.75
N THR A 35 34.46 22.73 -3.57
CA THR A 35 34.44 21.33 -3.12
C THR A 35 34.12 21.26 -1.62
N THR A 36 33.03 21.90 -1.20
CA THR A 36 32.38 21.54 0.06
C THR A 36 31.51 20.32 -0.21
N VAL A 37 32.03 19.14 0.16
CA VAL A 37 31.22 17.94 0.35
C VAL A 37 30.06 18.35 1.27
N ARG A 38 28.86 18.57 0.70
CA ARG A 38 27.66 18.93 1.46
C ARG A 38 27.40 17.80 2.44
N LYS A 39 27.94 17.91 3.66
CA LYS A 39 27.62 17.03 4.79
C LYS A 39 26.11 17.12 4.91
N ARG A 40 25.39 16.05 4.51
CA ARG A 40 23.95 15.96 4.69
C ARG A 40 23.69 16.29 6.17
N PRO A 41 22.89 17.33 6.49
CA PRO A 41 22.66 17.68 7.87
C PRO A 41 22.08 16.44 8.55
N LYS A 42 22.73 16.01 9.64
CA LYS A 42 22.50 14.70 10.27
C LYS A 42 21.05 14.51 10.75
N ASN A 43 20.24 15.57 10.74
CA ASN A 43 18.90 15.63 11.32
C ASN A 43 17.85 16.32 10.41
N LYS A 44 18.00 16.27 9.07
CA LYS A 44 17.10 16.97 8.13
C LYS A 44 15.60 16.71 8.38
N ASP A 45 15.23 15.48 8.72
CA ASP A 45 13.84 15.11 8.95
C ASP A 45 13.32 15.62 10.30
N VAL A 46 14.18 15.61 11.33
CA VAL A 46 13.87 16.17 12.65
C VAL A 46 13.74 17.69 12.57
N ASP A 47 14.61 18.35 11.80
CA ASP A 47 14.58 19.80 11.61
C ASP A 47 13.33 20.23 10.83
N ARG A 48 12.88 19.43 9.85
CA ARG A 48 11.58 19.63 9.16
C ARG A 48 10.41 19.51 10.11
N GLN A 49 10.34 18.42 10.88
CA GLN A 49 9.29 18.22 11.86
C GLN A 49 9.26 19.34 12.91
N ARG A 50 10.42 19.81 13.36
CA ARG A 50 10.51 20.96 14.28
C ARG A 50 9.91 22.22 13.67
N SER A 51 10.24 22.53 12.42
CA SER A 51 9.67 23.71 11.73
C SER A 51 8.15 23.59 11.50
N GLU A 52 7.66 22.39 11.20
CA GLU A 52 6.23 22.12 11.04
C GLU A 52 5.49 22.29 12.38
N ILE A 53 6.05 21.75 13.47
CA ILE A 53 5.51 21.93 14.82
C ILE A 53 5.49 23.41 15.22
N GLU A 54 6.57 24.14 14.97
CA GLU A 54 6.65 25.58 15.26
C GLU A 54 5.56 26.36 14.49
N MET A 55 5.33 26.03 13.21
CA MET A 55 4.27 26.61 12.41
C MET A 55 2.87 26.29 12.95
N LEU A 56 2.63 25.05 13.40
CA LEU A 56 1.35 24.66 14.02
C LEU A 56 1.13 25.35 15.38
N MET A 57 2.19 25.51 16.17
CA MET A 57 2.12 26.17 17.48
C MET A 57 1.92 27.69 17.40
N GLN A 58 2.20 28.32 16.27
CA GLN A 58 1.87 29.74 16.05
C GLN A 58 0.35 29.98 15.94
N ARG A 59 -0.43 28.95 15.57
CA ARG A 59 -1.89 29.03 15.36
C ARG A 59 -2.61 27.88 16.07
N ILE A 60 -2.54 27.88 17.40
CA ILE A 60 -3.15 26.83 18.23
C ILE A 60 -4.68 26.81 18.10
N ASP A 61 -5.32 27.96 17.89
CA ASP A 61 -6.78 28.08 17.84
C ASP A 61 -7.40 27.65 16.49
N THR A 62 -6.59 27.44 15.44
CA THR A 62 -7.11 27.01 14.14
C THR A 62 -7.29 25.49 14.09
N PRO A 63 -8.49 24.98 13.79
CA PRO A 63 -8.67 23.55 13.60
C PRO A 63 -7.87 23.07 12.37
N ILE A 64 -7.23 21.90 12.50
CA ILE A 64 -6.46 21.28 11.44
C ILE A 64 -7.35 20.27 10.73
N ASP A 65 -7.56 20.46 9.43
CA ASP A 65 -8.24 19.47 8.58
C ASP A 65 -7.24 18.35 8.25
N LEU A 66 -7.46 17.18 8.84
CA LEU A 66 -6.72 15.98 8.48
C LEU A 66 -7.36 15.41 7.21
N ASP A 67 -6.55 15.21 6.16
CA ASP A 67 -7.00 14.54 4.94
C ASP A 67 -7.29 13.06 5.25
N ILE A 68 -8.51 12.77 5.68
CA ILE A 68 -9.02 11.41 5.75
C ILE A 68 -9.15 10.97 4.30
N SER A 69 -8.25 10.08 3.87
CA SER A 69 -8.22 9.54 2.50
C SER A 69 -9.62 9.08 2.10
N ALA A 70 -10.28 9.91 1.28
CA ALA A 70 -11.64 9.64 0.84
C ALA A 70 -11.58 8.57 -0.24
N LYS A 71 -12.35 7.49 -0.05
CA LYS A 71 -12.57 6.51 -1.12
C LYS A 71 -13.15 7.24 -2.33
N PRO A 72 -12.73 6.90 -3.57
CA PRO A 72 -13.33 7.50 -4.77
C PRO A 72 -14.81 7.11 -4.84
N ILE A 73 -15.72 8.06 -4.64
CA ILE A 73 -17.17 7.83 -4.71
C ILE A 73 -17.66 8.23 -6.10
N ILE A 74 -18.30 7.31 -6.81
CA ILE A 74 -19.01 7.63 -8.04
C ILE A 74 -20.32 8.30 -7.67
N LYS A 75 -20.60 9.45 -8.32
CA LYS A 75 -21.85 10.18 -8.12
C LYS A 75 -23.03 9.26 -8.46
N PRO A 76 -24.10 9.24 -7.64
CA PRO A 76 -25.28 8.45 -7.94
C PRO A 76 -25.87 8.87 -9.29
N PRO A 77 -26.53 7.95 -10.01
CA PRO A 77 -27.24 8.29 -11.23
C PRO A 77 -28.32 9.35 -10.93
N ARG A 78 -28.62 10.20 -11.91
CA ARG A 78 -29.71 11.18 -11.78
C ARG A 78 -31.05 10.46 -11.82
N GLU A 79 -31.97 10.84 -10.95
CA GLU A 79 -33.31 10.21 -10.87
C GLU A 79 -34.17 10.51 -12.10
N PHE A 80 -34.09 11.74 -12.63
CA PHE A 80 -34.84 12.15 -13.82
C PHE A 80 -33.92 12.69 -14.90
N GLU A 81 -34.05 12.16 -16.11
CA GLU A 81 -33.44 12.72 -17.30
C GLU A 81 -34.46 13.63 -17.99
N LEU A 82 -34.19 14.95 -18.01
CA LEU A 82 -35.11 15.95 -18.54
C LEU A 82 -35.08 16.03 -20.08
N ASN A 83 -33.98 15.60 -20.71
CA ASN A 83 -33.72 15.76 -22.14
C ASN A 83 -33.79 14.43 -22.90
N VAL A 84 -34.80 13.61 -22.64
CA VAL A 84 -34.98 12.33 -23.33
C VAL A 84 -35.64 12.59 -24.69
N ARG A 85 -34.89 12.34 -25.77
CA ARG A 85 -35.42 12.39 -27.14
C ARG A 85 -36.38 11.21 -27.34
N GLY A 86 -37.46 11.42 -28.10
CA GLY A 86 -38.48 10.38 -28.32
C GLY A 86 -37.89 9.10 -28.90
N SER A 87 -38.45 7.94 -28.56
CA SER A 87 -37.90 6.61 -28.90
C SER A 87 -37.74 6.34 -30.40
N SER A 88 -38.51 7.02 -31.24
CA SER A 88 -38.43 6.95 -32.71
C SER A 88 -37.52 8.00 -33.34
N SER A 89 -36.92 8.89 -32.54
CA SER A 89 -35.99 9.90 -33.05
C SER A 89 -34.68 9.25 -33.45
N GLY A 90 -34.16 9.58 -34.64
CA GLY A 90 -32.87 9.06 -35.11
C GLY A 90 -31.69 9.53 -34.25
N ALA A 91 -30.55 8.83 -34.41
CA ALA A 91 -29.30 9.14 -33.72
C ALA A 91 -28.84 10.58 -34.01
N GLY A 92 -28.73 11.39 -32.96
CA GLY A 92 -28.15 12.72 -33.00
C GLY A 92 -26.62 12.68 -32.92
N SER A 93 -25.97 13.78 -33.31
CA SER A 93 -24.50 13.92 -33.21
C SER A 93 -23.98 13.89 -31.75
N THR A 94 -24.84 14.20 -30.78
CA THR A 94 -24.53 14.19 -29.35
C THR A 94 -24.62 12.82 -28.71
N ASP A 95 -25.37 11.91 -29.32
CA ASP A 95 -25.74 10.63 -28.72
C ASP A 95 -24.51 9.73 -28.57
N PHE A 96 -23.55 9.86 -29.49
CA PHE A 96 -22.25 9.22 -29.40
C PHE A 96 -21.48 9.64 -28.14
N HIS A 97 -21.41 10.95 -27.87
CA HIS A 97 -20.72 11.45 -26.68
C HIS A 97 -21.46 11.07 -25.40
N TYR A 98 -22.79 11.04 -25.42
CA TYR A 98 -23.58 10.54 -24.29
C TYR A 98 -23.21 9.10 -23.95
N TYR A 99 -23.20 8.21 -24.94
CA TYR A 99 -22.79 6.82 -24.78
C TYR A 99 -21.36 6.70 -24.25
N GLN A 100 -20.42 7.46 -24.81
CA GLN A 100 -19.02 7.44 -24.38
C GLN A 100 -18.88 7.79 -22.88
N GLN A 101 -19.59 8.83 -22.42
CA GLN A 101 -19.55 9.23 -21.01
C GLN A 101 -20.27 8.25 -20.09
N LEU A 102 -21.42 7.73 -20.52
CA LEU A 102 -22.18 6.73 -19.77
C LEU A 102 -21.36 5.44 -19.61
N ARG A 103 -20.73 4.96 -20.69
CA ARG A 103 -19.88 3.76 -20.65
C ARG A 103 -18.66 3.94 -19.75
N ARG A 104 -18.01 5.11 -19.78
CA ARG A 104 -16.91 5.42 -18.86
C ARG A 104 -17.38 5.36 -17.40
N LYS A 105 -18.50 6.00 -17.09
CA LYS A 105 -19.09 5.98 -15.73
C LYS A 105 -19.43 4.57 -15.28
N GLU A 106 -20.02 3.77 -16.17
CA GLU A 106 -20.43 2.41 -15.86
C GLU A 106 -19.23 1.49 -15.66
N ASN A 107 -18.22 1.56 -16.52
CA ASN A 107 -16.99 0.78 -16.34
C ASN A 107 -16.29 1.13 -15.03
N LEU A 108 -16.21 2.42 -14.68
CA LEU A 108 -15.67 2.85 -13.39
C LEU A 108 -16.50 2.30 -12.22
N ARG A 109 -17.83 2.27 -12.36
CA ARG A 109 -18.74 1.71 -11.35
C ARG A 109 -18.49 0.23 -11.12
N ILE A 110 -18.40 -0.53 -12.20
CA ILE A 110 -18.09 -1.97 -12.15
C ILE A 110 -16.73 -2.19 -11.49
N GLN A 111 -15.70 -1.45 -11.91
CA GLN A 111 -14.35 -1.57 -11.35
C GLN A 111 -14.29 -1.29 -9.84
N LEU A 112 -15.02 -0.28 -9.35
CA LEU A 112 -15.06 0.00 -7.91
C LEU A 112 -15.76 -1.10 -7.12
N ILE A 113 -16.87 -1.64 -7.65
CA ILE A 113 -17.60 -2.74 -6.99
C ILE A 113 -16.72 -3.99 -6.93
N GLU A 114 -16.02 -4.32 -8.02
CA GLU A 114 -15.09 -5.45 -8.07
C GLU A 114 -13.93 -5.26 -7.09
N ALA A 115 -13.36 -4.05 -7.02
CA ALA A 115 -12.28 -3.74 -6.09
C ALA A 115 -12.74 -3.84 -4.63
N GLU A 116 -13.92 -3.31 -4.29
CA GLU A 116 -14.48 -3.39 -2.94
C GLU A 116 -14.74 -4.85 -2.53
N ALA A 117 -15.32 -5.66 -3.42
CA ALA A 117 -15.53 -7.08 -3.17
C ALA A 117 -14.20 -7.83 -2.96
N ALA A 118 -13.16 -7.51 -3.73
CA ALA A 118 -11.83 -8.09 -3.55
C ALA A 118 -11.18 -7.68 -2.21
N GLU A 119 -11.33 -6.41 -1.81
CA GLU A 119 -10.85 -5.94 -0.51
C GLU A 119 -11.58 -6.60 0.66
N ASP A 120 -12.90 -6.75 0.57
CA ASP A 120 -13.71 -7.33 1.64
C ASP A 120 -13.40 -8.81 1.84
N THR A 121 -13.31 -9.58 0.75
CA THR A 121 -12.89 -10.98 0.81
C THR A 121 -11.48 -11.13 1.39
N ALA A 122 -10.53 -10.26 1.02
CA ALA A 122 -9.19 -10.26 1.60
C ALA A 122 -9.18 -9.89 3.09
N ARG A 123 -10.02 -8.93 3.52
CA ARG A 123 -10.18 -8.55 4.93
C ARG A 123 -10.76 -9.69 5.76
N GLU A 124 -11.76 -10.39 5.26
CA GLU A 124 -12.37 -11.55 5.93
C GLU A 124 -11.35 -12.67 6.11
N GLN A 125 -10.65 -13.06 5.03
CA GLN A 125 -9.58 -14.05 5.09
C GLN A 125 -8.48 -13.65 6.09
N TYR A 126 -8.11 -12.38 6.13
CA TYR A 126 -7.12 -11.88 7.08
C TYR A 126 -7.60 -12.00 8.53
N LYS A 127 -8.86 -11.63 8.81
CA LYS A 127 -9.47 -11.78 10.14
C LYS A 127 -9.50 -13.23 10.59
N ASP A 128 -9.94 -14.14 9.71
CA ASP A 128 -9.98 -15.58 10.00
C ASP A 128 -8.59 -16.12 10.34
N ASN A 129 -7.58 -15.74 9.55
CA ASN A 129 -6.20 -16.12 9.79
C ASN A 129 -5.68 -15.59 11.14
N LEU A 130 -5.97 -14.34 11.48
CA LEU A 130 -5.61 -13.77 12.78
C LEU A 130 -6.26 -14.53 13.94
N ASP A 131 -7.53 -14.90 13.82
CA ASP A 131 -8.24 -15.62 14.87
C ASP A 131 -7.72 -17.05 15.05
N ILE A 132 -7.35 -17.71 13.94
CA ILE A 132 -6.68 -19.02 13.98
C ILE A 132 -5.33 -18.91 14.69
N LEU A 133 -4.53 -17.87 14.40
CA LEU A 133 -3.24 -17.65 15.05
C LEU A 133 -3.40 -17.37 16.55
N LYS A 134 -4.32 -16.47 16.92
CA LYS A 134 -4.64 -16.18 18.33
C LYS A 134 -5.05 -17.44 19.10
N ARG A 135 -5.95 -18.26 18.54
CA ARG A 135 -6.35 -19.53 19.16
C ARG A 135 -5.17 -20.48 19.37
N LYS A 136 -4.30 -20.63 18.37
CA LYS A 136 -3.10 -21.48 18.49
C LYS A 136 -2.14 -20.97 19.58
N ASP A 137 -1.96 -19.66 19.70
CA ASP A 137 -1.10 -19.06 20.72
C ASP A 137 -1.71 -19.17 22.12
N ASP A 138 -3.02 -19.01 22.24
CA ASP A 138 -3.77 -19.20 23.49
C ASP A 138 -3.73 -20.66 23.95
N GLU A 139 -3.90 -21.62 23.05
CA GLU A 139 -3.77 -23.06 23.36
C GLU A 139 -2.37 -23.41 23.87
N ARG A 140 -1.32 -22.91 23.20
CA ARG A 140 0.07 -23.09 23.62
C ARG A 140 0.32 -22.45 25.00
N THR A 141 -0.18 -21.24 25.20
CA THR A 141 -0.04 -20.50 26.45
C THR A 141 -0.80 -21.16 27.59
N ALA A 142 -2.03 -21.62 27.35
CA ALA A 142 -2.87 -22.33 28.32
C ALA A 142 -2.23 -23.67 28.73
N LYS A 143 -1.70 -24.44 27.79
CA LYS A 143 -0.96 -25.69 28.07
C LYS A 143 0.25 -25.44 28.95
N ASN A 144 1.02 -24.39 28.66
CA ASN A 144 2.20 -24.02 29.44
C ASN A 144 1.82 -23.48 30.83
N ARG A 145 0.76 -22.66 30.92
CA ARG A 145 0.21 -22.15 32.17
C ARG A 145 -0.28 -23.29 33.07
N ALA A 146 -1.02 -24.26 32.51
CA ALA A 146 -1.48 -25.44 33.23
C ALA A 146 -0.30 -26.27 33.79
N LYS A 147 0.77 -26.46 33.01
CA LYS A 147 2.00 -27.12 33.49
C LYS A 147 2.64 -26.37 34.66
N ARG A 148 2.75 -25.03 34.58
CA ARG A 148 3.31 -24.20 35.67
C ARG A 148 2.44 -24.25 36.93
N GLN A 149 1.12 -24.17 36.78
CA GLN A 149 0.19 -24.25 37.92
C GLN A 149 0.23 -25.62 38.61
N LYS A 150 0.34 -26.73 37.86
CA LYS A 150 0.56 -28.06 38.45
C LYS A 150 1.87 -28.12 39.24
N ARG A 151 2.97 -27.59 38.70
CA ARG A 151 4.27 -27.53 39.40
C ARG A 151 4.21 -26.68 40.68
N LYS A 152 3.53 -25.53 40.63
CA LYS A 152 3.31 -24.66 41.78
C LYS A 152 2.54 -25.40 42.88
N LYS A 153 1.38 -25.97 42.55
CA LYS A 153 0.56 -26.77 43.49
C LYS A 153 1.34 -27.93 44.12
N ASN A 154 2.19 -28.62 43.35
CA ASN A 154 3.01 -29.71 43.89
C ASN A 154 4.13 -29.20 44.82
N LYS A 155 4.67 -28.01 44.57
CA LYS A 155 5.64 -27.38 45.46
C LYS A 155 4.98 -26.94 46.76
N ASP A 156 3.85 -26.22 46.67
CA ASP A 156 3.09 -25.74 47.83
C ASP A 156 2.71 -26.92 48.75
N LYS A 157 2.24 -28.05 48.19
CA LYS A 157 1.96 -29.28 48.96
C LYS A 157 3.19 -29.89 49.63
N LYS A 158 4.37 -29.82 49.00
CA LYS A 158 5.61 -30.34 49.58
C LYS A 158 6.09 -29.46 50.73
N ASP A 159 5.87 -28.15 50.63
CA ASP A 159 6.19 -27.18 51.67
C ASP A 159 5.21 -27.30 52.85
N GLU A 160 3.94 -27.67 52.64
CA GLU A 160 2.96 -27.95 53.72
C GLU A 160 3.18 -29.28 54.47
N VAL A 161 3.74 -30.30 53.82
CA VAL A 161 3.97 -31.64 54.42
C VAL A 161 5.26 -31.70 55.25
N LYS A 162 6.02 -30.61 55.30
CA LYS A 162 7.33 -30.52 55.96
C LYS A 162 7.27 -29.66 57.21
#